data_AF-A0A7S2NL22-F1
#
_entry.id   AF-A0A7S2NL22-F1
#
_cell.length_a   1.000
_cell.length_b   1.000
_cell.length_c   1.000
_cell.angle_alpha   90.00
_cell.angle_beta   90.00
_cell.angle_gamma   90.00
#
_symmetry.space_group_name_H-M   'P 1'
#
loop_
_entity.id
_entity.type
_entity.pdbx_description
1 polymer ?
#
loop_
_entity_poly.entity_id
_entity_poly.type
_entity_poly.pdbx_seq_one_letter_code
_entity_poly.pdbx_strand_id
1 'polypeptide(L)'
;PEPPKPEEPVEPEPESLILKGLGWAVCQLPVTKLPYYYSATRREARTRPPYYSVLGLDETKFRNWTKEDIWKAFFLRKNEYKVKEEGALTEDLIDRDLAVDWNLVMEAFHVLNDQEARAQYEVDNLMPHAQRQLQGLRIQHEAHLRHLAREEAQAKAEGYASAAEMHEAHAAAAKAAAEQAALEAEEEAKKAKKKR
;
A
#
# COMPACT_ATOMS: atom_id res chain seq x y z
N PRO A 1 2.85 -34.93 12.52
CA PRO A 1 3.11 -33.56 12.04
C PRO A 1 2.87 -33.48 10.53
N GLU A 2 1.70 -32.94 10.15
CA GLU A 2 1.42 -32.60 8.74
C GLU A 2 2.36 -31.47 8.28
N PRO A 3 2.88 -31.53 7.04
CA PRO A 3 3.73 -30.48 6.51
C PRO A 3 2.92 -29.18 6.31
N PRO A 4 3.54 -28.00 6.50
CA PRO A 4 2.88 -26.71 6.29
C PRO A 4 2.45 -26.59 4.82
N LYS A 5 1.17 -26.27 4.61
CA LYS A 5 0.61 -25.97 3.29
C LYS A 5 1.37 -24.79 2.68
N PRO A 6 1.80 -24.85 1.41
CA PRO A 6 2.42 -23.72 0.74
C PRO A 6 1.43 -22.54 0.73
N GLU A 7 1.90 -21.37 1.17
CA GLU A 7 1.16 -20.12 1.07
C GLU A 7 0.89 -19.84 -0.41
N GLU A 8 -0.39 -19.81 -0.78
CA GLU A 8 -0.80 -19.47 -2.14
C GLU A 8 -0.32 -18.05 -2.46
N PRO A 9 0.17 -17.79 -3.69
CA PRO A 9 0.59 -16.46 -4.09
C PRO A 9 -0.62 -15.52 -3.97
N VAL A 10 -0.55 -14.57 -3.04
CA VAL A 10 -1.56 -13.53 -2.87
C VAL A 10 -1.65 -12.78 -4.19
N GLU A 11 -2.72 -13.02 -4.95
CA GLU A 11 -3.00 -12.26 -6.17
C GLU A 11 -2.97 -10.76 -5.81
N PRO A 12 -2.31 -9.92 -6.63
CA PRO A 12 -2.24 -8.49 -6.34
C PRO A 12 -3.67 -7.95 -6.25
N GLU A 13 -4.00 -7.37 -5.10
CA GLU A 13 -5.32 -6.77 -4.89
C GLU A 13 -5.62 -5.78 -6.04
N PRO A 14 -6.84 -5.81 -6.62
CA PRO A 14 -7.18 -4.96 -7.75
C PRO A 14 -6.92 -3.48 -7.39
N GLU A 15 -6.00 -2.85 -8.14
CA GLU A 15 -5.65 -1.44 -7.93
C GLU A 15 -6.81 -0.52 -8.33
N SER A 16 -7.09 0.50 -7.53
CA SER A 16 -8.05 1.54 -7.88
C SER A 16 -7.56 2.35 -9.09
N LEU A 17 -8.36 2.36 -10.17
CA LEU A 17 -8.08 3.17 -11.36
C LEU A 17 -8.22 4.66 -11.05
N ILE A 18 -9.11 5.05 -10.13
CA ILE A 18 -9.22 6.44 -9.64
C ILE A 18 -7.90 6.90 -9.02
N LEU A 19 -7.37 6.15 -8.07
CA LEU A 19 -6.12 6.53 -7.39
C LEU A 19 -4.96 6.61 -8.36
N LYS A 20 -4.85 5.61 -9.26
CA LYS A 20 -3.83 5.60 -10.32
C LYS A 20 -3.94 6.81 -11.24
N GLY A 21 -5.15 7.15 -11.69
CA GLY A 21 -5.43 8.32 -12.51
C GLY A 21 -5.11 9.64 -11.81
N LEU A 22 -5.27 9.70 -10.49
CA LEU A 22 -4.89 10.84 -9.65
C LEU A 22 -3.39 10.88 -9.30
N GLY A 23 -2.61 9.87 -9.69
CA GLY A 23 -1.18 9.76 -9.38
C GLY A 23 -0.90 9.40 -7.92
N TRP A 24 -1.78 8.60 -7.31
CA TRP A 24 -1.61 8.03 -5.98
C TRP A 24 -1.35 6.52 -6.08
N ALA A 25 -0.32 6.07 -5.37
CA ALA A 25 -0.01 4.66 -5.17
C ALA A 25 -0.44 4.25 -3.75
N VAL A 26 -1.02 3.06 -3.63
CA VAL A 26 -1.27 2.41 -2.34
C VAL A 26 0.01 1.68 -1.93
N CYS A 27 0.49 1.95 -0.73
CA CYS A 27 1.70 1.37 -0.19
C CYS A 27 1.40 0.78 1.20
N GLN A 28 2.22 -0.16 1.65
CA GLN A 28 2.09 -0.73 2.99
C GLN A 28 3.30 -0.37 3.85
N LEU A 29 3.05 0.01 5.10
CA LEU A 29 4.12 0.23 6.06
C LEU A 29 4.89 -1.09 6.29
N PRO A 30 6.23 -1.11 6.23
CA PRO A 30 7.00 -2.36 6.31
C PRO A 30 6.71 -3.18 7.57
N VAL A 31 6.53 -2.50 8.71
CA VAL A 31 6.36 -3.11 10.04
C VAL A 31 4.90 -3.40 10.37
N THR A 32 4.03 -2.39 10.29
CA THR A 32 2.63 -2.51 10.73
C THR A 32 1.71 -3.07 9.65
N LYS A 33 2.17 -3.14 8.39
CA LYS A 33 1.38 -3.51 7.20
C LYS A 33 0.15 -2.63 6.97
N LEU A 34 0.02 -1.52 7.71
CA LEU A 34 -1.07 -0.57 7.50
C LEU A 34 -0.90 0.12 6.15
N PRO A 35 -2.00 0.31 5.38
CA PRO A 35 -1.95 1.00 4.12
C PRO A 35 -1.68 2.49 4.33
N TYR A 36 -0.93 3.07 3.41
CA TYR A 36 -0.77 4.51 3.26
C TYR A 36 -0.72 4.85 1.78
N TYR A 37 -0.95 6.11 1.46
CA TYR A 37 -1.11 6.60 0.11
C TYR A 37 0.03 7.55 -0.20
N TYR A 38 0.77 7.28 -1.28
CA TYR A 38 1.90 8.10 -1.71
C TYR A 38 1.63 8.68 -3.09
N SER A 39 1.88 9.98 -3.25
CA SER A 39 1.84 10.64 -4.55
C SER A 39 3.21 11.19 -4.91
N ALA A 40 3.82 10.60 -5.93
CA ALA A 40 5.12 11.05 -6.45
C ALA A 40 5.03 12.45 -7.08
N THR A 41 3.92 12.74 -7.76
CA THR A 41 3.68 14.02 -8.45
C THR A 41 3.55 15.17 -7.46
N ARG A 42 2.80 14.97 -6.37
CA ARG A 42 2.61 15.97 -5.31
C ARG A 42 3.72 15.95 -4.26
N ARG A 43 4.53 14.89 -4.23
CA ARG A 43 5.53 14.62 -3.18
C ARG A 43 4.91 14.64 -1.79
N GLU A 44 3.79 13.94 -1.66
CA GLU A 44 2.99 13.84 -0.44
C GLU A 44 2.76 12.37 -0.07
N ALA A 45 2.62 12.12 1.23
CA ALA A 45 2.18 10.84 1.78
C ALA A 45 0.98 11.09 2.70
N ARG A 46 0.03 10.16 2.77
CA ARG A 46 -1.20 10.26 3.56
C ARG A 46 -1.56 8.92 4.19
N THR A 47 -2.24 8.95 5.32
CA THR A 47 -2.73 7.73 6.00
C THR A 47 -4.07 7.27 5.46
N ARG A 48 -4.84 8.17 4.82
CA ARG A 48 -6.12 7.87 4.18
C ARG A 48 -6.12 8.31 2.71
N PRO A 49 -7.02 7.75 1.87
CA PRO A 49 -7.16 8.18 0.48
C PRO A 49 -7.46 9.67 0.35
N PRO A 50 -7.13 10.29 -0.80
CA PRO A 50 -7.49 11.67 -1.11
C PRO A 50 -8.99 11.82 -1.40
N TYR A 51 -9.86 11.68 -0.38
CA TYR A 51 -11.32 11.56 -0.56
C TYR A 51 -11.96 12.70 -1.35
N TYR A 52 -11.49 13.94 -1.17
CA TYR A 52 -11.97 15.07 -1.97
C TYR A 52 -11.64 14.87 -3.45
N SER A 53 -10.39 14.52 -3.78
CA SER A 53 -9.98 14.25 -5.16
C SER A 53 -10.72 13.05 -5.76
N VAL A 54 -11.02 12.01 -4.96
CA VAL A 54 -11.80 10.84 -5.38
C VAL A 54 -13.21 11.24 -5.84
N LEU A 55 -13.84 12.20 -5.16
CA LEU A 55 -15.13 12.77 -5.58
C LEU A 55 -15.00 13.85 -6.67
N GLY A 56 -13.79 14.15 -7.14
CA GLY A 56 -13.54 15.20 -8.14
C GLY A 56 -13.55 16.63 -7.57
N LEU A 57 -13.43 16.78 -6.25
CA LEU A 57 -13.35 18.07 -5.56
C LEU A 57 -11.89 18.50 -5.38
N ASP A 58 -11.65 19.80 -5.51
CA ASP A 58 -10.32 20.41 -5.28
C ASP A 58 -10.00 20.46 -3.77
N GLU A 59 -8.97 19.72 -3.36
CA GLU A 59 -8.58 19.61 -1.96
C GLU A 59 -8.01 20.91 -1.39
N THR A 60 -7.49 21.81 -2.21
CA THR A 60 -6.95 23.09 -1.70
C THR A 60 -8.05 23.97 -1.08
N LYS A 61 -9.30 23.70 -1.47
CA LYS A 61 -10.51 24.38 -0.99
C LYS A 61 -11.30 23.54 0.00
N PHE A 62 -10.67 22.54 0.64
CA PHE A 62 -11.38 21.57 1.49
C PHE A 62 -12.27 22.22 2.57
N ARG A 63 -11.86 23.36 3.12
CA ARG A 63 -12.62 24.13 4.13
C ARG A 63 -13.86 24.83 3.58
N ASN A 64 -13.92 25.07 2.27
CA ASN A 64 -14.99 25.81 1.62
C ASN A 64 -16.08 24.89 1.07
N TRP A 65 -15.83 23.58 0.96
CA TRP A 65 -16.82 22.65 0.44
C TRP A 65 -17.96 22.44 1.44
N THR A 66 -19.18 22.71 0.99
CA THR A 66 -20.37 22.47 1.79
C THR A 66 -20.85 21.02 1.67
N LYS A 67 -21.76 20.62 2.54
CA LYS A 67 -22.42 19.31 2.43
C LYS A 67 -23.15 19.14 1.09
N GLU A 68 -23.77 20.20 0.58
CA GLU A 68 -24.46 20.18 -0.71
C GLU A 68 -23.48 19.94 -1.88
N ASP A 69 -22.29 20.53 -1.83
CA ASP A 69 -21.27 20.33 -2.86
C ASP A 69 -20.77 18.89 -2.87
N ILE A 70 -20.56 18.30 -1.69
CA ILE A 70 -20.16 16.89 -1.53
C ILE A 70 -21.24 15.97 -2.11
N TRP A 71 -22.52 16.25 -1.83
CA TRP A 71 -23.63 15.49 -2.39
C TRP A 71 -23.71 15.61 -3.92
N LYS A 72 -23.55 16.83 -4.47
CA LYS A 72 -23.51 17.05 -5.92
C LYS A 72 -22.35 16.28 -6.57
N ALA A 73 -21.16 16.36 -5.99
CA ALA A 73 -19.97 15.66 -6.48
C ALA A 73 -20.16 14.14 -6.43
N PHE A 74 -20.70 13.61 -5.34
CA PHE A 74 -21.02 12.19 -5.21
C PHE A 74 -22.03 11.72 -6.26
N PHE A 75 -23.12 12.47 -6.50
CA PHE A 75 -24.10 12.08 -7.52
C PHE A 75 -23.55 12.16 -8.94
N LEU A 76 -22.72 13.15 -9.25
CA LEU A 76 -22.01 13.23 -10.52
C LEU A 76 -21.13 11.99 -10.70
N ARG A 77 -20.37 11.61 -9.67
CA ARG A 77 -19.53 10.41 -9.72
C ARG A 77 -20.36 9.13 -9.82
N LYS A 78 -21.45 9.00 -9.05
CA LYS A 78 -22.36 7.85 -9.09
C LYS A 78 -22.92 7.60 -10.49
N ASN A 79 -23.21 8.65 -11.25
CA ASN A 79 -23.67 8.53 -12.64
C ASN A 79 -22.64 7.88 -13.59
N GLU A 80 -21.35 7.92 -13.25
CA GLU A 80 -20.27 7.30 -14.05
C GLU A 80 -20.11 5.81 -13.75
N TYR A 81 -20.66 5.32 -12.64
CA TYR A 81 -20.49 3.93 -12.17
C TYR A 81 -21.78 3.10 -12.23
N LYS A 82 -22.96 3.72 -12.25
CA LYS A 82 -24.25 3.01 -12.20
C LYS A 82 -24.92 2.94 -13.57
N VAL A 83 -25.53 1.79 -13.87
CA VAL A 83 -26.28 1.60 -15.11
C VAL A 83 -27.49 2.52 -15.11
N LYS A 84 -27.74 3.17 -16.25
CA LYS A 84 -28.96 3.95 -16.49
C LYS A 84 -29.92 3.12 -17.32
N GLU A 85 -31.04 2.77 -16.73
CA GLU A 85 -32.13 2.07 -17.40
C GLU A 85 -33.39 2.97 -17.36
N GLU A 86 -33.99 3.25 -18.51
CA GLU A 86 -35.17 4.12 -18.64
C GLU A 86 -35.06 5.51 -17.97
N GLY A 87 -33.85 6.04 -17.85
CA GLY A 87 -33.58 7.34 -17.22
C GLY A 87 -33.45 7.30 -15.70
N ALA A 88 -33.57 6.12 -15.08
CA ALA A 88 -33.28 5.89 -13.66
C ALA A 88 -31.93 5.17 -13.47
N LEU A 89 -31.23 5.47 -12.38
CA LEU A 89 -30.01 4.75 -12.00
C LEU A 89 -30.40 3.45 -11.29
N THR A 90 -29.94 2.30 -11.79
CA THR A 90 -30.10 1.03 -11.09
C THR A 90 -29.05 0.88 -9.98
N GLU A 91 -29.24 -0.09 -9.09
CA GLU A 91 -28.26 -0.40 -8.05
C GLU A 91 -27.03 -1.13 -8.61
N ASP A 92 -27.11 -1.64 -9.84
CA ASP A 92 -26.03 -2.37 -10.48
C ASP A 92 -24.91 -1.45 -10.97
N LEU A 93 -23.69 -1.95 -10.85
CA LEU A 93 -22.51 -1.32 -11.44
C LEU A 93 -22.48 -1.56 -12.95
N ILE A 94 -22.01 -0.56 -13.71
CA ILE A 94 -21.79 -0.68 -15.16
C ILE A 94 -20.79 -1.80 -15.45
N ASP A 95 -19.77 -1.92 -14.61
CA ASP A 95 -18.76 -2.96 -14.69
C ASP A 95 -18.47 -3.48 -13.28
N ARG A 96 -18.38 -4.80 -13.14
CA ARG A 96 -18.04 -5.47 -11.87
C ARG A 96 -16.59 -5.22 -11.48
N ASP A 97 -15.71 -5.00 -12.45
CA ASP A 97 -14.28 -4.73 -12.21
C ASP A 97 -14.06 -3.34 -11.57
N LEU A 98 -15.06 -2.46 -11.64
CA LEU A 98 -15.06 -1.15 -10.98
C LEU A 98 -15.49 -1.20 -9.51
N ALA A 99 -15.67 -2.39 -8.91
CA ALA A 99 -16.10 -2.53 -7.53
C ALA A 99 -15.14 -1.84 -6.53
N VAL A 100 -13.83 -1.91 -6.75
CA VAL A 100 -12.83 -1.25 -5.89
C VAL A 100 -12.99 0.26 -5.92
N ASP A 101 -13.10 0.82 -7.13
CA ASP A 101 -13.29 2.25 -7.32
C ASP A 101 -14.62 2.73 -6.74
N TRP A 102 -15.69 1.93 -6.92
CA TRP A 102 -16.98 2.24 -6.34
C TRP A 102 -16.95 2.22 -4.81
N ASN A 103 -16.29 1.24 -4.21
CA ASN A 103 -16.10 1.19 -2.76
C ASN A 103 -15.33 2.41 -2.26
N LEU A 104 -14.30 2.85 -2.99
CA LEU A 104 -13.54 4.04 -2.66
C LEU A 104 -14.38 5.33 -2.76
N VAL A 105 -15.25 5.44 -3.77
CA VAL A 105 -16.19 6.57 -3.91
C VAL A 105 -17.21 6.57 -2.76
N MET A 106 -17.73 5.40 -2.40
CA MET A 106 -18.64 5.26 -1.27
C MET A 106 -17.97 5.61 0.06
N GLU A 107 -16.76 5.12 0.30
CA GLU A 107 -15.95 5.45 1.48
C GLU A 107 -15.70 6.96 1.56
N ALA A 108 -15.28 7.59 0.46
CA ALA A 108 -15.07 9.02 0.38
C ALA A 108 -16.34 9.80 0.72
N PHE A 109 -17.49 9.39 0.18
CA PHE A 109 -18.77 10.01 0.49
C PHE A 109 -19.16 9.83 1.96
N HIS A 110 -19.01 8.64 2.53
CA HIS A 110 -19.32 8.38 3.94
C HIS A 110 -18.49 9.23 4.87
N VAL A 111 -17.17 9.30 4.66
CA VAL A 111 -16.26 10.11 5.49
C VAL A 111 -16.55 11.60 5.35
N LEU A 112 -16.80 12.10 4.14
CA LEU A 112 -17.01 13.53 3.91
C LEU A 112 -18.42 14.02 4.27
N ASN A 113 -19.43 13.14 4.22
CA ASN A 113 -20.81 13.47 4.58
C ASN A 113 -21.04 13.53 6.09
N ASP A 114 -20.29 12.74 6.87
CA ASP A 114 -20.28 12.84 8.33
C ASP A 114 -19.33 13.95 8.80
N GLN A 115 -19.83 14.85 9.65
CA GLN A 115 -19.07 16.04 10.04
C GLN A 115 -17.89 15.70 10.95
N GLU A 116 -18.05 14.72 11.83
CA GLU A 116 -16.98 14.28 12.74
C GLU A 116 -15.90 13.52 11.99
N ALA A 117 -16.27 12.53 11.17
CA ALA A 117 -15.33 11.80 10.34
C ALA A 117 -14.58 12.72 9.36
N ARG A 118 -15.27 13.70 8.76
CA ARG A 118 -14.68 14.72 7.90
C ARG A 118 -13.65 15.56 8.66
N ALA A 119 -14.02 16.09 9.84
CA ALA A 119 -13.11 16.89 10.64
C ALA A 119 -11.85 16.11 11.03
N GLN A 120 -12.00 14.85 11.44
CA GLN A 120 -10.88 13.98 11.75
C GLN A 120 -9.99 13.74 10.52
N TYR A 121 -10.59 13.42 9.37
CA TYR A 121 -9.86 13.24 8.13
C TYR A 121 -9.05 14.49 7.74
N GLU A 122 -9.65 15.68 7.83
CA GLU A 122 -9.00 16.95 7.53
C GLU A 122 -7.82 17.23 8.47
N VAL A 123 -8.02 17.01 9.77
CA VAL A 123 -6.97 17.16 10.79
C VAL A 123 -5.81 16.22 10.51
N ASP A 124 -6.08 14.97 10.16
CA ASP A 124 -5.05 13.94 9.99
C ASP A 124 -4.30 14.01 8.65
N ASN A 125 -4.91 14.57 7.59
CA ASN A 125 -4.35 14.48 6.23
C ASN A 125 -4.13 15.82 5.54
N LEU A 126 -4.99 16.82 5.76
CA LEU A 126 -5.00 18.05 4.97
C LEU A 126 -4.49 19.27 5.73
N MET A 127 -4.59 19.27 7.06
CA MET A 127 -4.16 20.39 7.87
C MET A 127 -2.63 20.56 7.81
N PRO A 128 -2.11 21.82 7.89
CA PRO A 128 -0.66 22.06 7.76
C PRO A 128 0.21 21.32 8.78
N HIS A 129 -0.31 21.06 9.99
CA HIS A 129 0.43 20.31 11.00
C HIS A 129 0.50 18.81 10.66
N ALA A 130 -0.59 18.22 10.16
CA ALA A 130 -0.61 16.86 9.64
C ALA A 130 0.35 16.70 8.45
N GLN A 131 0.34 17.63 7.50
CA GLN A 131 1.28 17.59 6.37
C GLN A 131 2.75 17.56 6.82
N ARG A 132 3.09 18.28 7.89
CA ARG A 132 4.43 18.22 8.51
C ARG A 132 4.71 16.86 9.16
N GLN A 133 3.74 16.29 9.88
CA GLN A 133 3.87 14.96 10.49
C GLN A 133 4.05 13.87 9.42
N LEU A 134 3.27 13.95 8.34
CA LEU A 134 3.31 13.03 7.21
C LEU A 134 4.57 13.19 6.34
N GLN A 135 5.31 14.29 6.48
CA GLN A 135 6.61 14.45 5.82
C GLN A 135 7.60 13.35 6.25
N GLY A 136 7.55 12.92 7.52
CA GLY A 136 8.37 11.81 8.01
C GLY A 136 8.07 10.51 7.26
N LEU A 137 6.78 10.20 7.09
CA LEU A 137 6.32 9.04 6.31
C LEU A 137 6.81 9.10 4.86
N ARG A 138 6.75 10.28 4.23
CA ARG A 138 7.27 10.50 2.88
C ARG A 138 8.77 10.22 2.78
N ILE A 139 9.56 10.76 3.70
CA ILE A 139 11.02 10.57 3.71
C ILE A 139 11.37 9.10 3.91
N GLN A 140 10.64 8.40 4.78
CA GLN A 140 10.80 6.96 4.99
C GLN A 140 10.49 6.17 3.73
N HIS A 141 9.38 6.48 3.04
CA HIS A 141 9.04 5.86 1.77
C HIS A 141 10.15 6.05 0.72
N GLU A 142 10.63 7.29 0.53
CA GLU A 142 11.70 7.56 -0.42
C GLU A 142 13.02 6.87 -0.06
N ALA A 143 13.36 6.81 1.24
CA ALA A 143 14.53 6.08 1.71
C ALA A 143 14.41 4.58 1.44
N HIS A 144 13.22 4.01 1.64
CA HIS A 144 12.94 2.61 1.35
C HIS A 144 13.07 2.31 -0.16
N LEU A 145 12.49 3.15 -1.02
CA LEU A 145 12.65 3.00 -2.48
C LEU A 145 14.12 3.07 -2.92
N ARG A 146 14.90 3.99 -2.33
CA ARG A 146 16.35 4.08 -2.58
C ARG A 146 17.09 2.84 -2.11
N HIS A 147 16.67 2.24 -1.01
CA HIS A 147 17.26 1.00 -0.50
C HIS A 147 17.00 -0.15 -1.47
N LEU A 148 15.74 -0.38 -1.85
CA LEU A 148 15.37 -1.41 -2.81
C LEU A 148 16.11 -1.25 -4.14
N ALA A 149 16.21 -0.02 -4.66
CA ALA A 149 16.95 0.24 -5.89
C ALA A 149 18.46 -0.08 -5.77
N ARG A 150 19.06 0.11 -4.59
CA ARG A 150 20.47 -0.26 -4.34
C ARG A 150 20.63 -1.77 -4.26
N GLU A 151 19.72 -2.47 -3.58
CA GLU A 151 19.73 -3.93 -3.49
C GLU A 151 19.55 -4.57 -4.87
N GLU A 152 18.62 -4.07 -5.69
CA GLU A 152 18.45 -4.53 -7.07
C GLU A 152 19.68 -4.26 -7.94
N ALA A 153 20.33 -3.09 -7.77
CA ALA A 153 21.56 -2.79 -8.49
C ALA A 153 22.71 -3.71 -8.06
N GLN A 154 22.81 -4.04 -6.77
CA GLN A 154 23.79 -4.98 -6.24
C GLN A 154 23.53 -6.40 -6.76
N ALA A 155 22.28 -6.87 -6.73
CA ALA A 155 21.90 -8.17 -7.25
C ALA A 155 22.27 -8.30 -8.73
N LYS A 156 22.00 -7.27 -9.55
CA LYS A 156 22.40 -7.23 -10.96
C LYS A 156 23.93 -7.23 -11.14
N ALA A 157 24.68 -6.57 -10.25
CA ALA A 157 26.15 -6.57 -10.29
C ALA A 157 26.75 -7.93 -9.90
N GLU A 158 26.09 -8.66 -9.00
CA GLU A 158 26.45 -10.03 -8.59
C GLU A 158 25.95 -11.11 -9.57
N GLY A 159 25.15 -10.73 -10.58
CA GLY A 159 24.66 -11.62 -11.64
C GLY A 159 23.32 -12.29 -11.37
N TYR A 160 22.60 -11.88 -10.33
CA TYR A 160 21.24 -12.35 -10.03
C TYR A 160 20.18 -11.58 -10.84
N ALA A 161 19.02 -12.18 -11.11
CA ALA A 161 17.96 -11.51 -11.85
C ALA A 161 17.16 -10.53 -10.96
N SER A 162 17.13 -10.77 -9.64
CA SER A 162 16.49 -9.89 -8.66
C SER A 162 17.18 -9.89 -7.30
N ALA A 163 16.88 -8.87 -6.48
CA ALA A 163 17.34 -8.81 -5.09
C ALA A 163 16.81 -9.98 -4.25
N ALA A 164 15.57 -10.44 -4.52
CA ALA A 164 14.98 -11.59 -3.83
C ALA A 164 15.81 -12.87 -4.07
N GLU A 165 16.18 -13.14 -5.33
CA GLU A 165 17.04 -14.29 -5.67
C GLU A 165 18.42 -14.21 -5.01
N MET A 166 19.02 -13.02 -4.97
CA MET A 166 20.28 -12.79 -4.28
C MET A 166 20.16 -13.12 -2.77
N HIS A 167 19.09 -12.66 -2.11
CA HIS A 167 18.86 -12.96 -0.69
C HIS A 167 18.58 -14.44 -0.43
N GLU A 168 17.83 -15.12 -1.31
CA GLU A 168 17.59 -16.56 -1.21
C GLU A 168 18.88 -17.36 -1.38
N ALA A 169 19.73 -16.99 -2.33
CA ALA A 169 21.03 -17.62 -2.54
C ALA A 169 21.96 -17.45 -1.34
N HIS A 170 22.07 -16.23 -0.80
CA HIS A 170 22.85 -15.95 0.41
C HIS A 170 22.29 -16.68 1.63
N ALA A 171 20.97 -16.75 1.79
CA ALA A 171 20.33 -17.46 2.89
C ALA A 171 20.55 -18.97 2.80
N ALA A 172 20.51 -19.56 1.60
CA ALA A 172 20.82 -20.97 1.38
C ALA A 172 22.29 -21.28 1.68
N ALA A 173 23.22 -20.43 1.22
CA ALA A 173 24.64 -20.57 1.51
C ALA A 173 24.94 -20.43 3.01
N ALA A 174 24.30 -19.47 3.70
CA ALA A 174 24.46 -19.28 5.14
C ALA A 174 23.92 -20.47 5.95
N LYS A 175 22.78 -21.04 5.57
CA LYS A 175 22.25 -22.27 6.20
C LYS A 175 23.19 -23.46 6.00
N ALA A 176 23.68 -23.67 4.77
CA ALA A 176 24.63 -24.74 4.48
C ALA A 176 25.94 -24.59 5.28
N ALA A 177 26.46 -23.36 5.40
CA ALA A 177 27.65 -23.09 6.21
C ALA A 177 27.41 -23.33 7.71
N ALA A 178 26.25 -22.95 8.24
CA ALA A 178 25.88 -23.21 9.63
C ALA A 178 25.74 -24.71 9.94
N GLU A 179 25.16 -25.49 9.01
CA GLU A 179 25.05 -26.94 9.13
C GLU A 179 26.43 -27.62 9.08
N GLN A 180 27.32 -27.19 8.19
CA GLN A 180 28.70 -27.69 8.15
C GLN A 180 29.46 -27.39 9.45
N ALA A 181 29.36 -26.16 9.97
CA ALA A 181 29.98 -25.79 11.23
C ALA A 181 29.43 -26.60 12.42
N ALA A 182 28.13 -26.92 12.42
CA ALA A 182 27.51 -27.75 13.45
C ALA A 182 28.02 -29.21 13.40
N LEU A 183 28.19 -29.77 12.20
CA LEU A 183 28.73 -31.12 12.01
C LEU A 183 30.21 -31.22 12.42
N GLU A 184 31.02 -30.21 12.09
CA GLU A 184 32.43 -30.14 12.51
C GLU A 184 32.56 -30.02 14.03
N ALA A 185 31.74 -29.18 14.67
CA ALA A 185 31.69 -29.05 16.12
C ALA A 185 31.26 -30.36 16.81
N GLU A 186 30.32 -31.11 16.22
CA GLU A 186 29.88 -32.40 16.75
C GLU A 186 30.97 -33.49 16.60
N GLU A 187 31.70 -33.50 15.48
CA GLU A 187 32.85 -34.38 15.29
C GLU A 187 33.99 -34.08 16.28
N GLU A 188 34.31 -32.81 16.50
CA GLU A 188 35.34 -32.41 17.46
C GLU A 188 34.94 -32.79 18.89
N ALA A 189 33.66 -32.60 19.27
CA ALA A 189 33.14 -33.02 20.57
C ALA A 189 33.22 -34.55 20.76
N LYS A 190 32.94 -35.34 19.70
CA LYS A 190 33.09 -36.81 19.72
C LYS A 190 34.55 -37.24 19.82
N LYS A 191 35.48 -36.57 19.12
CA LYS A 191 36.93 -36.83 19.20
C LYS A 191 37.50 -36.47 20.58
N ALA A 192 37.04 -35.39 21.21
CA ALA A 192 37.44 -34.99 22.55
C ALA A 192 36.97 -35.97 23.64
N LYS A 193 35.75 -36.54 23.52
CA LYS A 193 35.25 -37.58 24.42
C LYS A 193 36.00 -38.92 24.31
N LYS A 194 36.62 -39.21 23.16
CA LYS A 194 37.36 -40.47 22.92
C LYS A 194 38.82 -40.43 23.40
N LYS A 195 39.34 -39.24 23.77
CA LYS A 195 40.69 -39.02 24.31
C LYS A 195 40.74 -38.85 25.84
N ARG A 196 39.58 -38.86 26.51
CA ARG A 196 39.44 -38.94 27.97
C ARG A 196 39.21 -40.38 28.39
#